data_AF-F2U7D6-F1
#
_entry.id   AF-F2U7D6-F1
#
_cell.length_a   1.000
_cell.length_b   1.000
_cell.length_c   1.000
_cell.angle_alpha   90.00
_cell.angle_beta   90.00
_cell.angle_gamma   90.00
#
_symmetry.space_group_name_H-M   'P 1'
#
loop_
_entity.id
_entity.type
_entity.pdbx_description
1 polymer ?
#
loop_
_entity_poly.entity_id
_entity_poly.type
_entity_poly.pdbx_seq_one_letter_code
_entity_poly.pdbx_strand_id
1 'polypeptide(L)'
;MGEVVELLSGDLFAMLAGIDGECFVLRKDRFRVRPGLQGITSAEHEILDKLCVLGTTFRTLEVFVDTQLTENAGIYRTAVADALDTVLDTYREEILLAQDKFNAGHETALSNLVYRFNHYFVLFPLLANTMEEITHRQLSGCRLLSFLHDRLDQPPDLRGPFALLMRECLRVFLQHVADWVVYGTLSDHRGDFFVQRISDSRQKQGDAYRGVWDDYDLNAKQLLSSISKRTHVRMLELGLYTLLLQGGSPTSGAQGISEDEQRELEQTILSLLSDSGLDAVHLDQTLAHIHERLSEHVWRLLMQQADLVATLQLVKDMFLLGKGDFFVAFLEEATDALTGPITSKSSAEVQSCFENAFVEVGLDKSPLMSMFTVDVDQARSSARLAVDAARMRMMRFAQPLQVLFTNAVLTRYDAVFRFLLKLRVTQHALDLCWKKQMKSRRHQSSAEHTTMWIVRSHMAHIVTSLQSYIHSDVLEAEFGELLRAIQKRASLTSILDHHARFLDNIARRTFQSMDKVTSEIDTLLNTCLDFHHLLTRYPSPGLVPRDQVTAVAERFYKIMAFLVPVLMTVKDRHLSQLLLRVDFNQHFSLMRRP
;
A
#
# COMPACT_ATOMS: atom_id res chain seq x y z
N MET A 1 5.00 79.15 2.66
CA MET A 1 4.03 78.14 3.17
C MET A 1 3.52 77.22 2.06
N GLY A 2 3.38 77.66 0.79
CA GLY A 2 2.99 76.78 -0.32
C GLY A 2 4.01 75.69 -0.67
N GLU A 3 5.29 76.04 -0.82
CA GLU A 3 6.35 75.09 -1.21
C GLU A 3 6.61 73.98 -0.17
N VAL A 4 6.45 74.28 1.13
CA VAL A 4 6.67 73.29 2.21
C VAL A 4 5.55 72.23 2.21
N VAL A 5 4.33 72.60 1.82
CA VAL A 5 3.19 71.68 1.74
C VAL A 5 3.28 70.79 0.49
N GLU A 6 3.75 71.32 -0.64
CA GLU A 6 3.99 70.52 -1.86
C GLU A 6 5.17 69.53 -1.70
N LEU A 7 6.28 69.97 -1.08
CA LEU A 7 7.42 69.10 -0.76
C LEU A 7 7.04 68.01 0.25
N LEU A 8 6.25 68.36 1.27
CA LEU A 8 5.73 67.37 2.23
C LEU A 8 4.79 66.37 1.56
N SER A 9 3.97 66.77 0.59
CA SER A 9 3.03 65.85 -0.07
C SER A 9 3.69 64.83 -0.97
N GLY A 10 4.68 65.23 -1.77
CA GLY A 10 5.42 64.30 -2.62
C GLY A 10 6.20 63.27 -1.81
N ASP A 11 6.89 63.73 -0.77
CA ASP A 11 7.64 62.85 0.15
C ASP A 11 6.73 61.97 1.01
N LEU A 12 5.51 62.43 1.35
CA LEU A 12 4.53 61.64 2.12
C LEU A 12 4.03 60.44 1.32
N PHE A 13 3.62 60.64 0.06
CA PHE A 13 3.15 59.54 -0.78
C PHE A 13 4.30 58.60 -1.18
N ALA A 14 5.51 59.13 -1.39
CA ALA A 14 6.71 58.31 -1.59
C ALA A 14 6.99 57.41 -0.36
N MET A 15 6.88 57.96 0.86
CA MET A 15 7.03 57.19 2.09
C MET A 15 5.94 56.12 2.26
N LEU A 16 4.68 56.44 1.93
CA LEU A 16 3.58 55.48 1.96
C LEU A 16 3.77 54.34 0.96
N ALA A 17 4.46 54.59 -0.15
CA ALA A 17 4.90 53.60 -1.14
C ALA A 17 6.23 52.90 -0.77
N GLY A 18 6.78 53.14 0.43
CA GLY A 18 8.00 52.47 0.91
C GLY A 18 9.32 53.07 0.41
N ILE A 19 9.29 54.21 -0.30
CA ILE A 19 10.45 54.89 -0.88
C ILE A 19 10.99 55.94 0.10
N ASP A 20 12.32 56.00 0.23
CA ASP A 20 13.00 56.99 1.08
C ASP A 20 12.89 58.40 0.46
N GLY A 21 12.52 59.39 1.27
CA GLY A 21 12.36 60.79 0.85
C GLY A 21 13.23 61.77 1.62
N GLU A 22 13.13 63.06 1.31
CA GLU A 22 13.87 64.09 2.04
C GLU A 22 13.25 64.37 3.41
N CYS A 23 11.93 64.45 3.52
CA CYS A 23 11.24 64.73 4.78
C CYS A 23 11.09 63.50 5.69
N PHE A 24 10.96 62.30 5.09
CA PHE A 24 10.78 61.03 5.79
C PHE A 24 11.96 60.10 5.52
N VAL A 25 12.77 59.84 6.56
CA VAL A 25 14.00 59.06 6.42
C VAL A 25 13.82 57.71 7.11
N LEU A 26 14.18 56.63 6.43
CA LEU A 26 14.25 55.30 7.01
C LEU A 26 15.45 55.20 7.97
N ARG A 27 15.20 54.95 9.25
CA ARG A 27 16.22 54.70 10.27
C ARG A 27 15.90 53.42 11.03
N LYS A 28 16.80 52.42 10.98
CA LYS A 28 16.65 51.12 11.65
C LYS A 28 15.31 50.44 11.31
N ASP A 29 15.03 50.28 10.02
CA ASP A 29 13.78 49.70 9.49
C ASP A 29 12.50 50.44 9.84
N ARG A 30 12.59 51.69 10.34
CA ARG A 30 11.43 52.53 10.55
C ARG A 30 11.56 53.91 9.93
N PHE A 31 10.56 54.31 9.15
CA PHE A 31 10.39 55.68 8.71
C PHE A 31 10.17 56.57 9.93
N ARG A 32 10.90 57.69 9.96
CA ARG A 32 10.71 58.74 10.96
C ARG A 32 10.71 60.08 10.27
N VAL A 33 9.87 60.97 10.78
CA VAL A 33 9.88 62.38 10.41
C VAL A 33 11.24 62.99 10.80
N ARG A 34 11.87 63.72 9.89
CA ARG A 34 13.15 64.39 10.17
C ARG A 34 12.97 65.40 11.32
N PRO A 35 13.76 65.33 12.41
CA PRO A 35 13.65 66.29 13.51
C PRO A 35 14.13 67.67 13.03
N GLY A 36 13.23 68.67 13.01
CA GLY A 36 13.55 70.05 12.63
C GLY A 36 12.61 70.70 11.59
N LEU A 37 11.54 70.03 11.15
CA LEU A 37 10.51 70.65 10.28
C LEU A 37 9.79 71.78 11.03
N GLN A 38 9.89 73.02 10.53
CA GLN A 38 9.20 74.17 11.09
C GLN A 38 7.77 74.27 10.51
N GLY A 39 6.76 74.39 11.38
CA GLY A 39 5.36 74.62 10.99
C GLY A 39 4.39 73.46 11.20
N ILE A 40 4.81 72.35 11.82
CA ILE A 40 3.96 71.19 12.12
C ILE A 40 3.53 71.25 13.59
N THR A 41 2.23 71.11 13.85
CA THR A 41 1.68 71.05 15.21
C THR A 41 1.95 69.69 15.86
N SER A 42 1.91 69.61 17.20
CA SER A 42 2.08 68.34 17.92
C SER A 42 1.08 67.25 17.51
N ALA A 43 -0.13 67.63 17.08
CA ALA A 43 -1.17 66.70 16.63
C ALA A 43 -0.89 66.17 15.20
N GLU A 44 -0.39 67.03 14.31
CA GLU A 44 0.02 66.61 12.96
C GLU A 44 1.25 65.68 13.02
N HIS A 45 2.18 65.91 13.95
CA HIS A 45 3.28 64.98 14.20
C HIS A 45 2.80 63.59 14.60
N GLU A 46 1.77 63.46 15.45
CA GLU A 46 1.22 62.17 15.85
C GLU A 46 0.54 61.44 14.67
N ILE A 47 -0.10 62.19 13.77
CA ILE A 47 -0.70 61.66 12.54
C ILE A 47 0.38 61.18 11.56
N LEU A 48 1.43 61.97 11.38
CA LEU A 48 2.57 61.60 10.52
C LEU A 48 3.32 60.38 11.06
N ASP A 49 3.48 60.26 12.38
CA ASP A 49 4.08 59.08 13.00
C ASP A 49 3.23 57.82 12.76
N LYS A 50 1.89 57.94 12.81
CA LYS A 50 0.99 56.82 12.44
C LYS A 50 1.21 56.42 10.98
N LEU A 51 1.20 57.37 10.05
CA LEU A 51 1.44 57.09 8.61
C LEU A 51 2.84 56.52 8.35
N CYS A 52 3.86 56.95 9.10
CA CYS A 52 5.19 56.36 9.05
C CYS A 52 5.15 54.87 9.43
N VAL A 53 4.43 54.49 10.48
CA VAL A 53 4.27 53.08 10.86
C VAL A 53 3.64 52.28 9.72
N LEU A 54 2.63 52.84 9.04
CA LEU A 54 2.00 52.18 7.90
C LEU A 54 3.00 51.92 6.75
N GLY A 55 3.75 52.95 6.34
CA GLY A 55 4.79 52.81 5.30
C GLY A 55 5.88 51.80 5.68
N THR A 56 6.24 51.69 6.97
CA THR A 56 7.20 50.67 7.43
C THR A 56 6.67 49.26 7.34
N THR A 57 5.41 49.06 7.72
CA THR A 57 4.78 47.74 7.61
C THR A 57 4.60 47.32 6.17
N PHE A 58 4.26 48.27 5.28
CA PHE A 58 4.19 48.02 3.83
C PHE A 58 5.54 47.58 3.26
N ARG A 59 6.61 48.32 3.52
CA ARG A 59 7.97 47.96 3.06
C ARG A 59 8.43 46.60 3.60
N THR A 60 8.08 46.28 4.84
CA THR A 60 8.43 44.96 5.43
C THR A 60 7.75 43.82 4.68
N LEU A 61 6.48 44.01 4.30
CA LEU A 61 5.73 43.02 3.51
C LEU A 61 6.29 42.89 2.09
N GLU A 62 6.67 44.00 1.45
CA GLU A 62 7.27 44.02 0.12
C GLU A 62 8.64 43.30 0.08
N VAL A 63 9.51 43.58 1.06
CA VAL A 63 10.78 42.86 1.21
C VAL A 63 10.56 41.36 1.41
N PHE A 64 9.51 40.97 2.16
CA PHE A 64 9.16 39.57 2.32
C PHE A 64 8.76 38.93 0.99
N VAL A 65 7.90 39.59 0.18
CA VAL A 65 7.50 39.12 -1.16
C VAL A 65 8.74 38.89 -2.04
N ASP A 66 9.61 39.89 -2.15
CA ASP A 66 10.83 39.82 -2.96
C ASP A 66 11.75 38.67 -2.51
N THR A 67 11.89 38.49 -1.20
CA THR A 67 12.71 37.41 -0.63
C THR A 67 12.14 36.04 -1.00
N GLN A 68 10.83 35.83 -0.89
CA GLN A 68 10.21 34.54 -1.22
C GLN A 68 10.22 34.22 -2.73
N LEU A 69 10.14 35.24 -3.59
CA LEU A 69 10.19 35.09 -5.04
C LEU A 69 11.62 34.78 -5.54
N THR A 70 12.64 35.36 -4.90
CA THR A 70 14.05 35.20 -5.31
C THR A 70 14.72 33.97 -4.68
N GLU A 71 14.40 33.64 -3.42
CA GLU A 71 15.10 32.59 -2.66
C GLU A 71 14.40 31.21 -2.73
N ASN A 72 13.99 30.73 -3.90
CA ASN A 72 13.52 29.35 -4.14
C ASN A 72 12.65 28.72 -3.01
N ALA A 73 11.80 29.57 -2.37
CA ALA A 73 11.25 29.32 -1.04
C ALA A 73 10.14 28.26 -1.06
N GLY A 74 9.63 27.97 -2.26
CA GLY A 74 8.79 26.84 -2.55
C GLY A 74 7.42 27.17 -3.06
N ILE A 75 6.84 26.26 -3.85
CA ILE A 75 5.65 26.53 -4.67
C ILE A 75 4.51 27.11 -3.82
N TYR A 76 4.31 26.58 -2.61
CA TYR A 76 3.31 27.10 -1.67
C TYR A 76 3.66 28.49 -1.11
N ARG A 77 4.93 28.77 -0.77
CA ARG A 77 5.36 30.08 -0.25
C ARG A 77 5.36 31.14 -1.35
N THR A 78 5.78 30.77 -2.55
CA THR A 78 5.70 31.60 -3.76
C THR A 78 4.25 31.97 -4.06
N ALA A 79 3.31 31.03 -3.94
CA ALA A 79 1.88 31.33 -4.10
C ALA A 79 1.34 32.28 -3.02
N VAL A 80 1.80 32.17 -1.76
CA VAL A 80 1.46 33.15 -0.71
C VAL A 80 2.04 34.53 -1.03
N ALA A 81 3.29 34.59 -1.52
CA ALA A 81 3.94 35.85 -1.87
C ALA A 81 3.21 36.56 -3.03
N ASP A 82 2.83 35.81 -4.07
CA ASP A 82 2.05 36.31 -5.21
C ASP A 82 0.66 36.83 -4.78
N ALA A 83 -0.01 36.07 -3.91
CA ALA A 83 -1.28 36.48 -3.33
C ALA A 83 -1.15 37.72 -2.44
N LEU A 84 -0.07 37.82 -1.66
CA LEU A 84 0.23 38.98 -0.83
C LEU A 84 0.50 40.21 -1.71
N ASP A 85 1.26 40.06 -2.79
CA ASP A 85 1.54 41.15 -3.72
C ASP A 85 0.25 41.69 -4.36
N THR A 86 -0.70 40.81 -4.71
CA THR A 86 -2.03 41.23 -5.19
C THR A 86 -2.82 42.04 -4.15
N VAL A 87 -2.68 41.73 -2.84
CA VAL A 87 -3.28 42.54 -1.76
C VAL A 87 -2.57 43.89 -1.62
N LEU A 88 -1.26 43.91 -1.79
CA LEU A 88 -0.46 45.14 -1.75
C LEU A 88 -0.77 46.04 -2.95
N ASP A 89 -1.08 45.47 -4.12
CA ASP A 89 -1.50 46.23 -5.30
C ASP A 89 -2.77 47.04 -5.06
N THR A 90 -3.74 46.49 -4.31
CA THR A 90 -4.96 47.23 -3.96
C THR A 90 -4.64 48.48 -3.13
N TYR A 91 -3.62 48.41 -2.28
CA TYR A 91 -3.12 49.55 -1.52
C TYR A 91 -2.30 50.53 -2.40
N ARG A 92 -1.48 50.03 -3.33
CA ARG A 92 -0.75 50.86 -4.30
C ARG A 92 -1.72 51.67 -5.16
N GLU A 93 -2.82 51.08 -5.60
CA GLU A 93 -3.89 51.78 -6.33
C GLU A 93 -4.57 52.87 -5.47
N GLU A 94 -4.87 52.59 -4.20
CA GLU A 94 -5.45 53.59 -3.29
C GLU A 94 -4.48 54.75 -3.00
N ILE A 95 -3.16 54.50 -2.94
CA ILE A 95 -2.14 55.56 -2.86
C ILE A 95 -2.21 56.47 -4.08
N LEU A 96 -2.22 55.90 -5.29
CA LEU A 96 -2.28 56.67 -6.53
C LEU A 96 -3.56 57.52 -6.59
N LEU A 97 -4.71 56.93 -6.25
CA LEU A 97 -5.99 57.65 -6.20
C LEU A 97 -6.03 58.74 -5.12
N ALA A 98 -5.32 58.55 -4.00
CA ALA A 98 -5.19 59.58 -2.96
C ALA A 98 -4.27 60.71 -3.43
N GLN A 99 -3.16 60.38 -4.10
CA GLN A 99 -2.22 61.34 -4.68
C GLN A 99 -2.90 62.22 -5.73
N ASP A 100 -3.70 61.63 -6.64
CA ASP A 100 -4.43 62.38 -7.66
C ASP A 100 -5.47 63.34 -7.07
N LYS A 101 -6.21 62.91 -6.04
CA LYS A 101 -7.20 63.77 -5.34
C LYS A 101 -6.54 64.87 -4.51
N PHE A 102 -5.37 64.60 -3.96
CA PHE A 102 -4.57 65.59 -3.24
C PHE A 102 -4.04 66.65 -4.21
N ASN A 103 -3.48 66.22 -5.35
CA ASN A 103 -3.00 67.11 -6.42
C ASN A 103 -4.13 67.94 -7.04
N ALA A 104 -5.33 67.38 -7.14
CA ALA A 104 -6.53 68.10 -7.60
C ALA A 104 -7.12 69.06 -6.55
N GLY A 105 -6.55 69.15 -5.34
CA GLY A 105 -6.98 70.06 -4.27
C GLY A 105 -8.26 69.66 -3.53
N HIS A 106 -8.73 68.42 -3.69
CA HIS A 106 -10.00 67.94 -3.12
C HIS A 106 -9.85 67.35 -1.70
N GLU A 107 -8.65 66.85 -1.34
CA GLU A 107 -8.33 66.31 -0.01
C GLU A 107 -7.15 67.10 0.59
N THR A 108 -7.41 68.12 1.41
CA THR A 108 -6.35 69.00 1.96
C THR A 108 -5.92 68.67 3.38
N ALA A 109 -6.68 67.84 4.10
CA ALA A 109 -6.42 67.51 5.50
C ALA A 109 -5.81 66.11 5.66
N LEU A 110 -4.70 66.01 6.40
CA LEU A 110 -4.03 64.73 6.74
C LEU A 110 -4.99 63.74 7.43
N SER A 111 -6.02 64.23 8.13
CA SER A 111 -7.06 63.41 8.75
C SER A 111 -7.88 62.61 7.74
N ASN A 112 -8.08 63.12 6.52
CA ASN A 112 -8.82 62.42 5.47
C ASN A 112 -8.00 61.23 4.93
N LEU A 113 -6.68 61.39 4.84
CA LEU A 113 -5.77 60.30 4.48
C LEU A 113 -5.77 59.20 5.56
N VAL A 114 -5.70 59.58 6.84
CA VAL A 114 -5.79 58.60 7.95
C VAL A 114 -7.12 57.85 7.92
N TYR A 115 -8.23 58.54 7.67
CA TYR A 115 -9.54 57.91 7.53
C TYR A 115 -9.59 56.92 6.36
N ARG A 116 -9.03 57.30 5.21
CA ARG A 116 -8.99 56.46 4.00
C ARG A 116 -8.14 55.21 4.19
N PHE A 117 -6.99 55.34 4.86
CA PHE A 117 -6.10 54.22 5.16
C PHE A 117 -6.43 53.48 6.46
N ASN A 118 -7.51 53.84 7.16
CA ASN A 118 -7.87 53.30 8.48
C ASN A 118 -7.89 51.76 8.51
N HIS A 119 -8.35 51.15 7.41
CA HIS A 119 -8.38 49.69 7.24
C HIS A 119 -6.98 49.05 7.25
N TYR A 120 -6.01 49.66 6.57
CA TYR A 120 -4.65 49.13 6.42
C TYR A 120 -3.82 49.21 7.69
N PHE A 121 -4.12 50.14 8.60
CA PHE A 121 -3.49 50.22 9.92
C PHE A 121 -3.73 48.96 10.77
N VAL A 122 -4.81 48.21 10.50
CA VAL A 122 -5.11 46.95 11.18
C VAL A 122 -4.63 45.76 10.35
N LEU A 123 -4.83 45.81 9.03
CA LEU A 123 -4.50 44.71 8.13
C LEU A 123 -2.99 44.45 8.03
N PHE A 124 -2.17 45.48 7.80
CA PHE A 124 -0.74 45.30 7.53
C PHE A 124 0.05 44.76 8.73
N PRO A 125 -0.14 45.23 9.97
CA PRO A 125 0.51 44.61 11.12
C PRO A 125 0.11 43.15 11.30
N LEU A 126 -1.15 42.80 11.03
CA LEU A 126 -1.63 41.43 11.12
C LEU A 126 -0.99 40.53 10.05
N LEU A 127 -0.90 41.00 8.81
CA LEU A 127 -0.20 40.31 7.72
C LEU A 127 1.32 40.20 8.00
N ALA A 128 1.95 41.25 8.51
CA ALA A 128 3.38 41.24 8.82
C ALA A 128 3.69 40.19 9.91
N ASN A 129 2.88 40.13 10.96
CA ASN A 129 3.01 39.13 12.02
C ASN A 129 2.79 37.70 11.49
N THR A 130 1.84 37.48 10.58
CA THR A 130 1.63 36.14 10.01
C THR A 130 2.77 35.72 9.08
N MET A 131 3.32 36.63 8.28
CA MET A 131 4.49 36.34 7.43
C MET A 131 5.76 36.09 8.25
N GLU A 132 5.96 36.84 9.34
CA GLU A 132 7.05 36.60 10.29
C GLU A 132 6.90 35.22 10.95
N GLU A 133 5.69 34.84 11.37
CA GLU A 133 5.41 33.50 11.91
C GLU A 133 5.66 32.39 10.89
N ILE A 134 5.28 32.58 9.62
CA ILE A 134 5.53 31.62 8.53
C ILE A 134 7.04 31.39 8.36
N THR A 135 7.82 32.48 8.39
CA THR A 135 9.28 32.46 8.24
C THR A 135 9.95 31.80 9.45
N HIS A 136 9.60 32.22 10.66
CA HIS A 136 10.20 31.71 11.90
C HIS A 136 9.89 30.23 12.12
N ARG A 137 8.66 29.79 11.84
CA ARG A 137 8.25 28.39 11.99
C ARG A 137 8.64 27.51 10.80
N GLN A 138 9.19 28.11 9.73
CA GLN A 138 9.52 27.44 8.49
C GLN A 138 8.36 26.59 7.95
N LEU A 139 7.14 27.14 7.97
CA LEU A 139 5.96 26.42 7.49
C LEU A 139 6.03 26.23 5.97
N SER A 140 5.69 25.04 5.49
CA SER A 140 5.62 24.71 4.07
C SER A 140 4.50 23.70 3.79
N GLY A 141 4.05 23.64 2.55
CA GLY A 141 3.06 22.66 2.11
C GLY A 141 1.71 22.76 2.81
N CYS A 142 1.18 21.61 3.20
CA CYS A 142 -0.14 21.49 3.81
C CYS A 142 -0.22 22.06 5.24
N ARG A 143 0.93 22.21 5.92
CA ARG A 143 1.00 22.91 7.22
C ARG A 143 0.76 24.41 7.09
N LEU A 144 1.25 25.01 6.00
CA LEU A 144 0.99 26.41 5.70
C LEU A 144 -0.51 26.62 5.45
N LEU A 145 -1.13 25.73 4.68
CA LEU A 145 -2.58 25.71 4.47
C LEU A 145 -3.35 25.59 5.79
N SER A 146 -2.98 24.65 6.66
CA SER A 146 -3.67 24.49 7.96
C SER A 146 -3.52 25.75 8.84
N PHE A 147 -2.33 26.37 8.85
CA PHE A 147 -2.09 27.62 9.57
C PHE A 147 -2.91 28.79 9.03
N LEU A 148 -2.98 28.95 7.71
CA LEU A 148 -3.81 29.98 7.08
C LEU A 148 -5.30 29.74 7.36
N HIS A 149 -5.72 28.48 7.48
CA HIS A 149 -7.12 28.13 7.76
C HIS A 149 -7.53 28.58 9.17
N ASP A 150 -6.67 28.37 10.15
CA ASP A 150 -6.88 28.86 11.53
C ASP A 150 -6.95 30.39 11.58
N ARG A 151 -6.30 31.09 10.64
CA ARG A 151 -6.32 32.56 10.53
C ARG A 151 -7.51 33.11 9.74
N LEU A 152 -8.41 32.27 9.22
CA LEU A 152 -9.63 32.74 8.54
C LEU A 152 -10.74 33.17 9.51
N ASP A 153 -10.64 32.86 10.81
CA ASP A 153 -11.61 33.23 11.86
C ASP A 153 -11.53 34.73 12.28
N GLN A 154 -11.06 35.59 11.37
CA GLN A 154 -10.94 37.02 11.57
C GLN A 154 -12.24 37.75 11.17
N PRO A 155 -12.49 38.97 11.68
CA PRO A 155 -13.65 39.76 11.29
C PRO A 155 -13.76 39.94 9.77
N PRO A 156 -14.98 40.11 9.23
CA PRO A 156 -15.26 40.02 7.79
C PRO A 156 -14.42 40.95 6.92
N ASP A 157 -14.11 42.15 7.41
CA ASP A 157 -13.28 43.13 6.70
C ASP A 157 -11.84 42.64 6.50
N LEU A 158 -11.29 41.88 7.46
CA LEU A 158 -9.93 41.32 7.39
C LEU A 158 -9.91 39.93 6.75
N ARG A 159 -11.08 39.28 6.59
CA ARG A 159 -11.19 37.93 6.04
C ARG A 159 -10.86 37.87 4.55
N GLY A 160 -11.15 38.92 3.79
CA GLY A 160 -10.93 38.98 2.33
C GLY A 160 -9.47 38.68 1.92
N PRO A 161 -8.48 39.43 2.44
CA PRO A 161 -7.06 39.20 2.15
C PRO A 161 -6.58 37.80 2.54
N PHE A 162 -6.95 37.30 3.73
CA PHE A 162 -6.57 35.94 4.15
C PHE A 162 -7.26 34.84 3.32
N ALA A 163 -8.49 35.09 2.84
CA ALA A 163 -9.18 34.20 1.92
C ALA A 163 -8.47 34.14 0.55
N LEU A 164 -7.92 35.26 0.07
CA LEU A 164 -7.11 35.29 -1.14
C LEU A 164 -5.83 34.46 -0.98
N LEU A 165 -5.07 34.69 0.11
CA LEU A 165 -3.86 33.91 0.43
C LEU A 165 -4.15 32.40 0.50
N MET A 166 -5.28 32.04 1.14
CA MET A 166 -5.74 30.66 1.23
C MET A 166 -6.07 30.09 -0.17
N ARG A 167 -6.80 30.85 -0.99
CA ARG A 167 -7.25 30.41 -2.31
C ARG A 167 -6.06 30.06 -3.22
N GLU A 168 -5.05 30.93 -3.26
CA GLU A 168 -3.86 30.69 -4.09
C GLU A 168 -3.06 29.47 -3.60
N CYS A 169 -3.00 29.24 -2.29
CA CYS A 169 -2.41 28.01 -1.73
C CYS A 169 -3.23 26.76 -2.06
N LEU A 170 -4.56 26.86 -1.98
CA LEU A 170 -5.47 25.75 -2.31
C LEU A 170 -5.41 25.41 -3.80
N ARG A 171 -5.20 26.40 -4.67
CA ARG A 171 -4.96 26.18 -6.10
C ARG A 171 -3.72 25.30 -6.33
N VAL A 172 -2.59 25.63 -5.68
CA VAL A 172 -1.37 24.81 -5.76
C VAL A 172 -1.62 23.41 -5.21
N PHE A 173 -2.34 23.28 -4.10
CA PHE A 173 -2.71 21.98 -3.55
C PHE A 173 -3.56 21.15 -4.50
N LEU A 174 -4.60 21.73 -5.09
CA LEU A 174 -5.46 21.03 -6.05
C LEU A 174 -4.70 20.66 -7.32
N GLN A 175 -3.73 21.46 -7.76
CA GLN A 175 -2.84 21.08 -8.87
C GLN A 175 -2.02 19.85 -8.50
N HIS A 176 -1.38 19.81 -7.33
CA HIS A 176 -0.65 18.60 -6.90
C HIS A 176 -1.56 17.38 -6.75
N VAL A 177 -2.80 17.58 -6.29
CA VAL A 177 -3.80 16.50 -6.26
C VAL A 177 -4.14 16.04 -7.67
N ALA A 178 -4.34 16.94 -8.63
CA ALA A 178 -4.59 16.59 -10.03
C ALA A 178 -3.39 15.88 -10.66
N ASP A 179 -2.17 16.38 -10.46
CA ASP A 179 -0.92 15.77 -10.92
C ASP A 179 -0.80 14.31 -10.43
N TRP A 180 -1.10 14.07 -9.16
CA TRP A 180 -1.08 12.73 -8.59
C TRP A 180 -2.25 11.85 -9.06
N VAL A 181 -3.49 12.35 -8.93
CA VAL A 181 -4.73 11.58 -9.17
C VAL A 181 -4.96 11.30 -10.65
N VAL A 182 -4.55 12.19 -11.55
CA VAL A 182 -4.77 12.05 -13.00
C VAL A 182 -3.53 11.49 -13.68
N TYR A 183 -2.36 12.08 -13.38
CA TYR A 183 -1.12 11.78 -14.10
C TYR A 183 -0.18 10.84 -13.33
N GLY A 184 -0.44 10.52 -12.07
CA GLY A 184 0.42 9.65 -11.26
C GLY A 184 1.81 10.25 -10.99
N THR A 185 1.99 11.56 -11.21
CA THR A 185 3.29 12.23 -11.05
C THR A 185 3.42 12.82 -9.64
N LEU A 186 4.55 12.57 -8.99
CA LEU A 186 4.92 13.19 -7.72
C LEU A 186 6.01 14.22 -7.95
N SER A 187 5.59 15.46 -8.18
CA SER A 187 6.46 16.63 -8.28
C SER A 187 6.83 17.17 -6.89
N ASP A 188 7.20 16.31 -5.94
CA ASP A 188 7.50 16.72 -4.56
C ASP A 188 9.00 16.70 -4.25
N HIS A 189 9.69 17.80 -4.60
CA HIS A 189 11.11 17.96 -4.34
C HIS A 189 11.44 18.29 -2.87
N ARG A 190 10.46 18.70 -2.05
CA ARG A 190 10.69 19.18 -0.67
C ARG A 190 9.92 18.44 0.43
N GLY A 191 9.09 17.46 0.10
CA GLY A 191 8.21 16.80 1.06
C GLY A 191 7.03 17.69 1.49
N ASP A 192 6.61 18.60 0.60
CA ASP A 192 5.54 19.56 0.84
C ASP A 192 4.14 18.92 0.63
N PHE A 193 4.06 17.79 -0.08
CA PHE A 193 2.83 17.04 -0.32
C PHE A 193 2.64 15.92 0.73
N PHE A 194 1.38 15.50 0.93
CA PHE A 194 1.07 14.47 1.92
C PHE A 194 1.36 13.05 1.43
N VAL A 195 1.51 12.81 0.12
CA VAL A 195 1.97 11.52 -0.41
C VAL A 195 3.49 11.55 -0.49
N GLN A 196 4.15 10.60 0.17
CA GLN A 196 5.61 10.45 0.13
C GLN A 196 5.98 9.09 -0.43
N ARG A 197 7.07 9.06 -1.21
CA ARG A 197 7.73 7.82 -1.57
C ARG A 197 8.64 7.40 -0.42
N ILE A 198 8.40 6.22 0.14
CA ILE A 198 9.25 5.66 1.19
C ILE A 198 10.58 5.27 0.53
N SER A 199 11.64 6.01 0.84
CA SER A 199 13.00 5.68 0.40
C SER A 199 13.48 4.38 1.05
N ASP A 200 14.32 3.62 0.32
CA ASP A 200 14.89 2.30 0.65
C ASP A 200 15.62 2.15 2.01
N SER A 201 15.61 3.17 2.88
CA SER A 201 16.27 3.18 4.19
C SER A 201 15.68 2.22 5.23
N ARG A 202 14.55 1.55 4.94
CA ARG A 202 14.07 0.37 5.66
C ARG A 202 14.37 -0.94 4.93
N GLN A 203 15.51 -1.06 4.25
CA GLN A 203 16.12 -2.36 3.95
C GLN A 203 16.51 -3.07 5.26
N LYS A 204 15.52 -3.61 5.98
CA LYS A 204 15.78 -4.83 6.74
C LYS A 204 16.07 -5.89 5.70
N GLN A 205 17.28 -6.43 5.73
CA GLN A 205 17.68 -7.63 4.99
C GLN A 205 16.62 -8.71 5.22
N GLY A 206 15.73 -8.89 4.24
CA GLY A 206 14.57 -9.76 4.30
C GLY A 206 13.43 -9.34 3.36
N ASP A 207 13.18 -8.04 3.20
CA ASP A 207 12.02 -7.51 2.46
C ASP A 207 12.39 -7.01 1.05
N ALA A 208 13.05 -7.83 0.24
CA ALA A 208 13.53 -7.45 -1.10
C ALA A 208 12.43 -7.29 -2.18
N TYR A 209 11.15 -7.26 -1.81
CA TYR A 209 10.02 -7.38 -2.74
C TYR A 209 8.79 -6.62 -2.25
N ARG A 210 8.95 -5.30 -2.20
CA ARG A 210 7.92 -4.31 -1.97
C ARG A 210 7.06 -4.17 -3.24
N GLY A 211 5.73 -4.19 -3.12
CA GLY A 211 4.87 -3.83 -4.26
C GLY A 211 4.97 -2.33 -4.54
N VAL A 212 4.69 -1.87 -5.77
CA VAL A 212 4.62 -0.43 -6.11
C VAL A 212 3.71 0.33 -5.12
N TRP A 213 2.70 -0.36 -4.59
CA TRP A 213 1.76 0.15 -3.60
C TRP A 213 2.36 0.38 -2.21
N ASP A 214 3.35 -0.42 -1.83
CA ASP A 214 4.02 -0.29 -0.54
C ASP A 214 5.03 0.87 -0.57
N ASP A 215 5.46 1.30 -1.76
CA ASP A 215 6.43 2.39 -1.96
C ASP A 215 5.88 3.77 -1.65
N TYR A 216 4.56 3.93 -1.53
CA TYR A 216 3.90 5.20 -1.24
C TYR A 216 3.13 5.14 0.08
N ASP A 217 3.27 6.17 0.90
CA ASP A 217 2.56 6.28 2.18
C ASP A 217 2.18 7.74 2.47
N LEU A 218 1.29 7.93 3.43
CA LEU A 218 0.85 9.24 3.88
C LEU A 218 1.83 9.83 4.89
N ASN A 219 2.35 11.01 4.59
CA ASN A 219 3.08 11.83 5.54
C ASN A 219 2.12 12.46 6.55
N ALA A 220 1.99 11.85 7.73
CA ALA A 220 1.12 12.32 8.80
C ALA A 220 1.35 13.79 9.21
N LYS A 221 2.55 14.34 8.94
CA LYS A 221 2.91 15.72 9.25
C LYS A 221 2.36 16.75 8.26
N GLN A 222 1.90 16.32 7.09
CA GLN A 222 1.39 17.15 5.99
C GLN A 222 -0.10 16.87 5.72
N LEU A 223 -0.83 16.22 6.62
CA LEU A 223 -2.27 16.06 6.47
C LEU A 223 -2.98 17.38 6.75
N LEU A 224 -3.92 17.79 5.89
CA LEU A 224 -4.77 18.94 6.16
C LEU A 224 -5.81 18.59 7.24
N SER A 225 -5.95 19.46 8.24
CA SER A 225 -6.99 19.33 9.28
C SER A 225 -8.41 19.45 8.71
N SER A 226 -8.59 20.25 7.66
CA SER A 226 -9.88 20.47 6.99
C SER A 226 -10.39 19.26 6.22
N ILE A 227 -9.53 18.28 5.90
CA ILE A 227 -9.86 17.11 5.09
C ILE A 227 -9.76 15.84 5.95
N SER A 228 -10.73 14.94 5.81
CA SER A 228 -10.74 13.69 6.57
C SER A 228 -9.56 12.78 6.20
N LYS A 229 -9.07 11.98 7.15
CA LYS A 229 -8.04 10.96 6.86
C LYS A 229 -8.50 9.97 5.76
N ARG A 230 -9.81 9.70 5.69
CA ARG A 230 -10.40 8.83 4.65
C ARG A 230 -10.21 9.40 3.25
N THR A 231 -10.41 10.70 3.08
CA THR A 231 -10.25 11.37 1.79
C THR A 231 -8.78 11.38 1.34
N HIS A 232 -7.84 11.57 2.28
CA HIS A 232 -6.41 11.45 1.99
C HIS A 232 -6.01 10.03 1.54
N VAL A 233 -6.54 8.99 2.21
CA VAL A 233 -6.32 7.60 1.78
C VAL A 233 -6.87 7.37 0.37
N ARG A 234 -8.07 7.90 0.06
CA ARG A 234 -8.63 7.81 -1.29
C ARG A 234 -7.75 8.51 -2.33
N MET A 235 -7.21 9.70 -2.03
CA MET A 235 -6.27 10.39 -2.94
C MET A 235 -5.02 9.55 -3.21
N LEU A 236 -4.48 8.88 -2.19
CA LEU A 236 -3.36 7.94 -2.35
C LEU A 236 -3.74 6.78 -3.27
N GLU A 237 -4.87 6.12 -3.00
CA GLU A 237 -5.38 5.00 -3.81
C GLU A 237 -5.59 5.39 -5.28
N LEU A 238 -6.11 6.59 -5.53
CA LEU A 238 -6.34 7.08 -6.89
C LEU A 238 -5.06 7.23 -7.70
N GLY A 239 -4.02 7.83 -7.13
CA GLY A 239 -2.74 7.94 -7.83
C GLY A 239 -2.04 6.58 -8.01
N LEU A 240 -2.26 5.62 -7.10
CA LEU A 240 -1.80 4.25 -7.31
C LEU A 240 -2.53 3.56 -8.46
N TYR A 241 -3.82 3.84 -8.66
CA TYR A 241 -4.59 3.32 -9.79
C TYR A 241 -4.10 3.89 -11.11
N THR A 242 -3.82 5.19 -11.17
CA THR A 242 -3.28 5.81 -12.40
C THR A 242 -1.87 5.33 -12.72
N LEU A 243 -1.01 5.19 -11.72
CA LEU A 243 0.31 4.58 -11.88
C LEU A 243 0.22 3.14 -12.43
N LEU A 244 -0.75 2.35 -11.95
CA LEU A 244 -0.97 0.99 -12.45
C LEU A 244 -1.43 0.98 -13.91
N LEU A 245 -2.33 1.90 -14.28
CA LEU A 245 -2.82 2.05 -15.65
C LEU A 245 -1.73 2.52 -16.61
N GLN A 246 -0.79 3.34 -16.15
CA GLN A 246 0.35 3.83 -16.93
C GLN A 246 1.51 2.83 -17.03
N GLY A 247 1.74 2.03 -15.98
CA GLY A 247 2.81 1.03 -15.91
C GLY A 247 2.57 -0.23 -16.77
N GLY A 248 1.40 -0.37 -17.39
CA GLY A 248 1.14 -1.39 -18.40
C GLY A 248 1.97 -1.11 -19.67
N SER A 249 2.73 -2.10 -20.15
CA SER A 249 3.64 -1.92 -21.30
C SER A 249 2.95 -1.22 -22.50
N PRO A 250 3.61 -0.24 -23.16
CA PRO A 250 3.07 0.46 -24.33
C PRO A 250 2.87 -0.45 -25.56
N THR A 251 3.40 -1.67 -25.54
CA THR A 251 3.29 -2.64 -26.64
C THR A 251 1.91 -3.29 -26.77
N SER A 252 1.02 -3.12 -25.79
CA SER A 252 -0.29 -3.78 -25.77
C SER A 252 -1.47 -2.87 -26.09
N GLY A 253 -1.24 -1.67 -26.64
CA GLY A 253 -2.33 -0.75 -26.98
C GLY A 253 -3.17 -0.40 -25.76
N ALA A 254 -2.50 -0.12 -24.64
CA ALA A 254 -3.15 0.16 -23.37
C ALA A 254 -4.19 1.27 -23.56
N GLN A 255 -5.46 0.90 -23.33
CA GLN A 255 -6.51 1.85 -22.93
C GLN A 255 -6.10 2.45 -21.58
N GLY A 256 -5.09 3.32 -21.58
CA GLY A 256 -4.96 4.33 -20.55
C GLY A 256 -6.19 5.24 -20.59
N ILE A 257 -6.36 6.02 -19.53
CA ILE A 257 -7.30 7.14 -19.53
C ILE A 257 -6.99 8.00 -20.77
N SER A 258 -7.99 8.31 -21.60
CA SER A 258 -7.78 9.13 -22.80
C SER A 258 -7.21 10.50 -22.40
N GLU A 259 -6.40 11.13 -23.25
CA GLU A 259 -5.91 12.50 -22.98
C GLU A 259 -7.08 13.48 -22.74
N ASP A 260 -8.20 13.30 -23.45
CA ASP A 260 -9.41 14.11 -23.26
C ASP A 260 -10.06 13.86 -21.90
N GLU A 261 -10.04 12.62 -21.43
CA GLU A 261 -10.57 12.24 -20.12
C GLU A 261 -9.66 12.73 -19.00
N GLN A 262 -8.34 12.70 -19.18
CA GLN A 262 -7.38 13.29 -18.24
C GLN A 262 -7.63 14.79 -18.07
N ARG A 263 -7.83 15.53 -19.18
CA ARG A 263 -8.15 16.96 -19.14
C ARG A 263 -9.49 17.24 -18.47
N GLU A 264 -10.52 16.43 -18.75
CA GLU A 264 -11.83 16.54 -18.08
C GLU A 264 -11.70 16.37 -16.56
N LEU A 265 -10.95 15.35 -16.12
CA LEU A 265 -10.74 15.06 -14.70
C LEU A 265 -9.93 16.18 -14.00
N GLU A 266 -8.87 16.68 -14.64
CA GLU A 266 -8.09 17.80 -14.15
C GLU A 266 -8.96 19.06 -13.99
N GLN A 267 -9.75 19.42 -15.01
CA GLN A 267 -10.68 20.54 -14.94
C GLN A 267 -11.74 20.35 -13.86
N THR A 268 -12.22 19.12 -13.65
CA THR A 268 -13.18 18.80 -12.59
C THR A 268 -12.57 18.99 -11.21
N ILE A 269 -11.30 18.61 -11.00
CA ILE A 269 -10.59 18.82 -9.72
C ILE A 269 -10.32 20.31 -9.49
N LEU A 270 -9.88 21.04 -10.51
CA LEU A 270 -9.56 22.47 -10.39
C LEU A 270 -10.81 23.33 -10.22
N SER A 271 -11.96 22.94 -10.79
CA SER A 271 -13.24 23.65 -10.61
C SER A 271 -13.82 23.57 -9.19
N LEU A 272 -13.26 22.70 -8.32
CA LEU A 272 -13.61 22.65 -6.90
C LEU A 272 -13.20 23.91 -6.12
N LEU A 273 -12.30 24.71 -6.69
CA LEU A 273 -11.89 25.97 -6.10
C LEU A 273 -12.97 27.03 -6.32
N SER A 274 -13.76 27.31 -5.28
CA SER A 274 -14.76 28.40 -5.28
C SER A 274 -14.22 29.67 -4.60
N ASP A 275 -14.86 30.81 -4.83
CA ASP A 275 -14.57 32.08 -4.12
C ASP A 275 -14.73 31.96 -2.60
N SER A 276 -15.51 30.97 -2.13
CA SER A 276 -15.73 30.70 -0.70
C SER A 276 -14.73 29.72 -0.08
N GLY A 277 -13.79 29.19 -0.88
CA GLY A 277 -12.81 28.18 -0.48
C GLY A 277 -13.12 26.77 -0.97
N LEU A 278 -12.50 25.77 -0.34
CA LEU A 278 -12.65 24.36 -0.67
C LEU A 278 -13.71 23.69 0.22
N ASP A 279 -14.79 23.20 -0.39
CA ASP A 279 -15.75 22.34 0.31
C ASP A 279 -15.24 20.90 0.37
N ALA A 280 -14.93 20.44 1.59
CA ALA A 280 -14.46 19.08 1.82
C ALA A 280 -15.49 18.00 1.41
N VAL A 281 -16.79 18.30 1.46
CA VAL A 281 -17.84 17.36 1.06
C VAL A 281 -17.86 17.22 -0.46
N HIS A 282 -17.85 18.34 -1.18
CA HIS A 282 -17.82 18.33 -2.64
C HIS A 282 -16.55 17.67 -3.18
N LEU A 283 -15.38 17.93 -2.56
CA LEU A 283 -14.14 17.23 -2.87
C LEU A 283 -14.26 15.72 -2.69
N ASP A 284 -14.82 15.25 -1.57
CA ASP A 284 -14.96 13.82 -1.31
C ASP A 284 -15.87 13.12 -2.33
N GLN A 285 -16.97 13.79 -2.73
CA GLN A 285 -17.91 13.31 -3.75
C GLN A 285 -17.25 13.23 -5.13
N THR A 286 -16.54 14.27 -5.54
CA THR A 286 -15.81 14.29 -6.82
C THR A 286 -14.76 13.19 -6.85
N LEU A 287 -13.94 13.05 -5.80
CA LEU A 287 -12.95 11.97 -5.72
C LEU A 287 -13.59 10.58 -5.69
N ALA A 288 -14.78 10.42 -5.11
CA ALA A 288 -15.51 9.16 -5.16
C ALA A 288 -15.96 8.80 -6.59
N HIS A 289 -16.42 9.80 -7.35
CA HIS A 289 -16.79 9.61 -8.77
C HIS A 289 -15.57 9.24 -9.62
N ILE A 290 -14.44 9.93 -9.44
CA ILE A 290 -13.17 9.60 -10.10
C ILE A 290 -12.73 8.19 -9.73
N HIS A 291 -12.85 7.82 -8.45
CA HIS A 291 -12.51 6.47 -7.99
C HIS A 291 -13.35 5.39 -8.66
N GLU A 292 -14.65 5.59 -8.84
CA GLU A 292 -15.51 4.64 -9.54
C GLU A 292 -15.08 4.46 -11.00
N ARG A 293 -14.81 5.56 -11.71
CA ARG A 293 -14.30 5.55 -13.09
C ARG A 293 -12.97 4.83 -13.22
N LEU A 294 -11.99 5.15 -12.36
CA LEU A 294 -10.67 4.53 -12.38
C LEU A 294 -10.72 3.05 -11.97
N SER A 295 -11.56 2.71 -10.99
CA SER A 295 -11.78 1.31 -10.60
C SER A 295 -12.28 0.46 -11.76
N GLU A 296 -13.17 1.00 -12.60
CA GLU A 296 -13.65 0.29 -13.79
C GLU A 296 -12.54 0.04 -14.81
N HIS A 297 -11.68 1.04 -15.05
CA HIS A 297 -10.52 0.90 -15.93
C HIS A 297 -9.53 -0.15 -15.42
N VAL A 298 -9.19 -0.10 -14.12
CA VAL A 298 -8.30 -1.09 -13.48
C VAL A 298 -8.91 -2.49 -13.51
N TRP A 299 -10.22 -2.61 -13.28
CA TRP A 299 -10.91 -3.91 -13.37
C TRP A 299 -10.86 -4.47 -14.80
N ARG A 300 -11.09 -3.64 -15.83
CA ARG A 300 -10.95 -4.04 -17.24
C ARG A 300 -9.52 -4.48 -17.56
N LEU A 301 -8.52 -3.72 -17.09
CA LEU A 301 -7.10 -4.07 -17.25
C LEU A 301 -6.79 -5.47 -16.67
N LEU A 302 -7.22 -5.73 -15.43
CA LEU A 302 -6.95 -6.99 -14.73
C LEU A 302 -7.71 -8.19 -15.30
N MET A 303 -8.98 -8.01 -15.66
CA MET A 303 -9.82 -9.12 -16.13
C MET A 303 -9.65 -9.42 -17.63
N GLN A 304 -9.52 -8.39 -18.46
CA GLN A 304 -9.54 -8.56 -19.92
C GLN A 304 -8.13 -8.65 -20.50
N GLN A 305 -7.19 -7.82 -20.04
CA GLN A 305 -5.84 -7.78 -20.62
C GLN A 305 -4.88 -8.72 -19.91
N ALA A 306 -4.93 -8.75 -18.58
CA ALA A 306 -4.02 -9.56 -17.77
C ALA A 306 -4.54 -10.96 -17.45
N ASP A 307 -5.81 -11.25 -17.76
CA ASP A 307 -6.51 -12.50 -17.44
C ASP A 307 -6.21 -13.01 -16.00
N LEU A 308 -6.60 -12.19 -15.03
CA LEU A 308 -6.39 -12.49 -13.61
C LEU A 308 -7.01 -13.84 -13.21
N VAL A 309 -8.13 -14.24 -13.82
CA VAL A 309 -8.80 -15.51 -13.49
C VAL A 309 -7.95 -16.69 -13.93
N ALA A 310 -7.42 -16.68 -15.16
CA ALA A 310 -6.50 -17.73 -15.61
C ALA A 310 -5.23 -17.77 -14.76
N THR A 311 -4.72 -16.60 -14.35
CA THR A 311 -3.54 -16.52 -13.48
C THR A 311 -3.80 -17.12 -12.10
N LEU A 312 -4.94 -16.80 -11.47
CA LEU A 312 -5.33 -17.40 -10.20
C LEU A 312 -5.53 -18.92 -10.31
N GLN A 313 -6.09 -19.39 -11.43
CA GLN A 313 -6.22 -20.81 -11.72
C GLN A 313 -4.85 -21.46 -11.85
N LEU A 314 -3.90 -20.82 -12.54
CA LEU A 314 -2.53 -21.29 -12.70
C LEU A 314 -1.76 -21.36 -11.37
N VAL A 315 -1.95 -20.35 -10.49
CA VAL A 315 -1.40 -20.38 -9.14
C VAL A 315 -2.03 -21.50 -8.32
N LYS A 316 -3.34 -21.73 -8.42
CA LYS A 316 -4.01 -22.88 -7.80
C LYS A 316 -3.48 -24.21 -8.34
N ASP A 317 -3.35 -24.33 -9.65
CA ASP A 317 -2.92 -25.54 -10.34
C ASP A 317 -1.55 -26.01 -9.86
N MET A 318 -0.61 -25.08 -9.66
CA MET A 318 0.76 -25.39 -9.26
C MET A 318 0.96 -25.33 -7.73
N PHE A 319 0.59 -24.24 -7.05
CA PHE A 319 0.85 -24.09 -5.59
C PHE A 319 -0.09 -24.90 -4.73
N LEU A 320 -1.32 -25.12 -5.19
CA LEU A 320 -2.35 -25.85 -4.44
C LEU A 320 -2.58 -27.27 -4.98
N LEU A 321 -1.68 -27.75 -5.85
CA LEU A 321 -1.71 -29.07 -6.46
C LEU A 321 -3.04 -29.36 -7.20
N GLY A 322 -3.57 -28.36 -7.90
CA GLY A 322 -4.82 -28.47 -8.66
C GLY A 322 -4.70 -29.36 -9.90
N LYS A 323 -3.54 -29.36 -10.58
CA LYS A 323 -3.27 -30.26 -11.72
C LYS A 323 -2.84 -31.65 -11.27
N GLY A 324 -3.83 -32.46 -10.92
CA GLY A 324 -3.62 -33.79 -10.36
C GLY A 324 -2.85 -34.74 -11.29
N ASP A 325 -3.11 -34.68 -12.59
CA ASP A 325 -2.40 -35.46 -13.63
C ASP A 325 -0.90 -35.16 -13.65
N PHE A 326 -0.54 -33.88 -13.64
CA PHE A 326 0.85 -33.43 -13.58
C PHE A 326 1.54 -33.88 -12.29
N PHE A 327 0.90 -33.69 -11.14
CA PHE A 327 1.52 -34.08 -9.87
C PHE A 327 1.59 -35.61 -9.70
N VAL A 328 0.75 -36.40 -10.38
CA VAL A 328 0.91 -37.86 -10.42
C VAL A 328 2.19 -38.23 -11.18
N ALA A 329 2.40 -37.71 -12.39
CA ALA A 329 3.62 -37.94 -13.17
C ALA A 329 4.88 -37.49 -12.40
N PHE A 330 4.84 -36.28 -11.83
CA PHE A 330 5.92 -35.77 -11.00
C PHE A 330 6.24 -36.67 -9.80
N LEU A 331 5.22 -37.15 -9.07
CA LEU A 331 5.44 -38.00 -7.90
C LEU A 331 5.95 -39.39 -8.27
N GLU A 332 5.56 -39.95 -9.43
CA GLU A 332 6.07 -41.24 -9.90
C GLU A 332 7.60 -41.22 -10.07
N GLU A 333 8.17 -40.09 -10.52
CA GLU A 333 9.62 -39.94 -10.70
C GLU A 333 10.31 -39.37 -9.45
N ALA A 334 9.71 -38.39 -8.78
CA ALA A 334 10.36 -37.63 -7.72
C ALA A 334 10.28 -38.25 -6.31
N THR A 335 9.42 -39.26 -6.07
CA THR A 335 9.21 -39.80 -4.71
C THR A 335 10.49 -40.34 -4.08
N ASP A 336 11.35 -41.02 -4.84
CA ASP A 336 12.62 -41.55 -4.31
C ASP A 336 13.59 -40.41 -3.94
N ALA A 337 13.65 -39.34 -4.75
CA ALA A 337 14.48 -38.17 -4.46
C ALA A 337 13.93 -37.35 -3.28
N LEU A 338 12.61 -37.19 -3.17
CA LEU A 338 11.94 -36.40 -2.14
C LEU A 338 11.92 -37.09 -0.77
N THR A 339 11.84 -38.42 -0.73
CA THR A 339 11.92 -39.21 0.51
C THR A 339 13.37 -39.52 0.90
N GLY A 340 14.35 -39.21 0.04
CA GLY A 340 15.77 -39.33 0.36
C GLY A 340 16.29 -38.26 1.33
N PRO A 341 17.51 -38.46 1.87
CA PRO A 341 18.20 -37.42 2.64
C PRO A 341 18.58 -36.24 1.74
N ILE A 342 18.65 -35.04 2.32
CA ILE A 342 19.07 -33.84 1.59
C ILE A 342 20.55 -33.96 1.22
N THR A 343 20.86 -33.87 -0.07
CA THR A 343 22.23 -33.87 -0.60
C THR A 343 22.46 -32.63 -1.46
N SER A 344 23.71 -32.32 -1.81
CA SER A 344 24.00 -31.19 -2.70
C SER A 344 23.36 -31.30 -4.09
N LYS A 345 22.96 -32.51 -4.50
CA LYS A 345 22.33 -32.80 -5.79
C LYS A 345 20.80 -32.86 -5.74
N SER A 346 20.20 -32.92 -4.55
CA SER A 346 18.76 -33.14 -4.40
C SER A 346 17.90 -32.07 -5.08
N SER A 347 18.37 -30.81 -5.09
CA SER A 347 17.68 -29.71 -5.79
C SER A 347 17.64 -29.94 -7.31
N ALA A 348 18.78 -30.26 -7.92
CA ALA A 348 18.86 -30.52 -9.37
C ALA A 348 18.09 -31.79 -9.77
N GLU A 349 18.12 -32.83 -8.94
CA GLU A 349 17.36 -34.07 -9.15
C GLU A 349 15.85 -33.80 -9.13
N VAL A 350 15.34 -33.11 -8.11
CA VAL A 350 13.90 -32.78 -8.00
C VAL A 350 13.46 -31.85 -9.13
N GLN A 351 14.27 -30.86 -9.51
CA GLN A 351 13.96 -29.98 -10.64
C GLN A 351 13.95 -30.74 -11.97
N SER A 352 14.86 -31.69 -12.18
CA SER A 352 14.85 -32.53 -13.39
C SER A 352 13.60 -33.41 -13.46
N CYS A 353 13.17 -34.01 -12.34
CA CYS A 353 11.92 -34.78 -12.31
C CYS A 353 10.70 -33.88 -12.58
N PHE A 354 10.73 -32.63 -12.12
CA PHE A 354 9.68 -31.65 -12.37
C PHE A 354 9.59 -31.28 -13.86
N GLU A 355 10.74 -31.07 -14.52
CA GLU A 355 10.81 -30.81 -15.97
C GLU A 355 10.37 -32.03 -16.79
N ASN A 356 10.77 -33.24 -16.40
CA ASN A 356 10.35 -34.48 -17.05
C ASN A 356 8.82 -34.68 -16.97
N ALA A 357 8.20 -34.35 -15.83
CA ALA A 357 6.75 -34.40 -15.69
C ALA A 357 6.02 -33.43 -16.64
N PHE A 358 6.61 -32.26 -16.95
CA PHE A 358 6.06 -31.37 -17.98
C PHE A 358 6.08 -32.04 -19.37
N VAL A 359 7.15 -32.75 -19.68
CA VAL A 359 7.28 -33.47 -20.97
C VAL A 359 6.29 -34.63 -21.04
N GLU A 360 6.15 -35.41 -19.98
CA GLU A 360 5.25 -36.58 -19.94
C GLU A 360 3.77 -36.20 -20.16
N VAL A 361 3.34 -35.08 -19.57
CA VAL A 361 1.96 -34.58 -19.69
C VAL A 361 1.73 -33.81 -21.01
N GLY A 362 2.78 -33.60 -21.82
CA GLY A 362 2.70 -32.85 -23.08
C GLY A 362 2.57 -31.34 -22.88
N LEU A 363 3.13 -30.81 -21.80
CA LEU A 363 3.18 -29.38 -21.45
C LEU A 363 4.56 -28.75 -21.70
N ASP A 364 5.45 -29.46 -22.40
CA ASP A 364 6.82 -29.07 -22.77
C ASP A 364 6.91 -27.70 -23.46
N LYS A 365 5.93 -27.36 -24.30
CA LYS A 365 5.88 -26.08 -25.03
C LYS A 365 5.19 -24.97 -24.25
N SER A 366 4.72 -25.24 -23.04
CA SER A 366 3.98 -24.28 -22.24
C SER A 366 4.92 -23.26 -21.59
N PRO A 367 4.57 -21.96 -21.54
CA PRO A 367 5.33 -20.97 -20.79
C PRO A 367 5.37 -21.26 -19.27
N LEU A 368 4.56 -22.22 -18.80
CA LEU A 368 4.55 -22.69 -17.42
C LEU A 368 5.88 -23.32 -17.00
N MET A 369 6.58 -24.00 -17.91
CA MET A 369 7.82 -24.71 -17.59
C MET A 369 8.93 -23.76 -17.16
N SER A 370 9.04 -22.59 -17.78
CA SER A 370 10.01 -21.56 -17.37
C SER A 370 9.52 -20.73 -16.19
N MET A 371 8.21 -20.66 -15.96
CA MET A 371 7.60 -19.85 -14.93
C MET A 371 7.74 -20.45 -13.52
N PHE A 372 7.76 -21.77 -13.39
CA PHE A 372 7.79 -22.49 -12.12
C PHE A 372 9.07 -23.31 -11.97
N THR A 373 9.63 -23.28 -10.77
CA THR A 373 10.79 -24.10 -10.40
C THR A 373 10.59 -24.69 -9.02
N VAL A 374 11.02 -25.93 -8.81
CA VAL A 374 11.01 -26.58 -7.51
C VAL A 374 12.45 -26.69 -7.04
N ASP A 375 12.74 -26.15 -5.87
CA ASP A 375 14.07 -26.16 -5.27
C ASP A 375 14.01 -26.81 -3.89
N VAL A 376 15.10 -27.44 -3.48
CA VAL A 376 15.26 -28.00 -2.14
C VAL A 376 16.22 -27.10 -1.36
N ASP A 377 15.69 -26.38 -0.37
CA ASP A 377 16.47 -25.42 0.39
C ASP A 377 17.45 -26.10 1.35
N GLN A 378 18.72 -26.16 0.96
CA GLN A 378 19.79 -26.80 1.72
C GLN A 378 20.14 -26.07 3.03
N ALA A 379 19.74 -24.80 3.19
CA ALA A 379 20.04 -24.01 4.38
C ALA A 379 19.13 -24.37 5.58
N ARG A 380 18.09 -25.18 5.38
CA ARG A 380 17.21 -25.65 6.46
C ARG A 380 17.89 -26.80 7.23
N SER A 381 18.70 -26.44 8.22
CA SER A 381 19.47 -27.37 9.07
C SER A 381 18.64 -28.39 9.87
N SER A 382 17.33 -28.22 9.99
CA SER A 382 16.42 -29.12 10.71
C SER A 382 15.64 -30.11 9.83
N ALA A 383 15.75 -30.02 8.50
CA ALA A 383 15.00 -30.87 7.60
C ALA A 383 15.63 -32.27 7.48
N ARG A 384 14.83 -33.32 7.73
CA ARG A 384 15.31 -34.71 7.69
C ARG A 384 15.26 -35.28 6.28
N LEU A 385 14.19 -34.97 5.54
CA LEU A 385 13.93 -35.47 4.19
C LEU A 385 13.91 -34.31 3.19
N ALA A 386 14.22 -34.59 1.92
CA ALA A 386 14.19 -33.56 0.88
C ALA A 386 12.80 -32.90 0.71
N VAL A 387 11.72 -33.64 0.96
CA VAL A 387 10.34 -33.11 0.97
C VAL A 387 10.10 -32.02 2.02
N ASP A 388 10.84 -32.00 3.13
CA ASP A 388 10.71 -30.99 4.19
C ASP A 388 11.37 -29.65 3.80
N ALA A 389 12.33 -29.71 2.89
CA ALA A 389 13.09 -28.58 2.37
C ALA A 389 12.65 -28.14 0.97
N ALA A 390 11.80 -28.91 0.29
CA ALA A 390 11.22 -28.55 -1.00
C ALA A 390 10.44 -27.22 -0.91
N ARG A 391 10.56 -26.39 -1.93
CA ARG A 391 9.83 -25.13 -2.09
C ARG A 391 9.51 -24.91 -3.55
N MET A 392 8.39 -24.25 -3.81
CA MET A 392 8.09 -23.82 -5.16
C MET A 392 8.42 -22.35 -5.32
N ARG A 393 9.18 -22.04 -6.36
CA ARG A 393 9.48 -20.68 -6.79
C ARG A 393 8.79 -20.40 -8.11
N MET A 394 8.40 -19.15 -8.25
CA MET A 394 7.73 -18.66 -9.43
C MET A 394 8.47 -17.43 -9.94
N MET A 395 8.59 -17.30 -11.27
CA MET A 395 9.08 -16.08 -11.90
C MET A 395 8.14 -14.91 -11.61
N ARG A 396 8.70 -13.69 -11.58
CA ARG A 396 7.93 -12.47 -11.27
C ARG A 396 6.90 -12.22 -12.37
N PHE A 397 5.67 -11.94 -11.98
CA PHE A 397 4.66 -11.43 -12.90
C PHE A 397 5.07 -10.06 -13.43
N ALA A 398 4.77 -9.81 -14.70
CA ALA A 398 4.77 -8.46 -15.24
C ALA A 398 3.59 -7.65 -14.65
N GLN A 399 3.69 -6.33 -14.74
CA GLN A 399 2.53 -5.46 -14.49
C GLN A 399 1.38 -5.85 -15.42
N PRO A 400 0.11 -5.82 -14.96
CA PRO A 400 -0.37 -5.30 -13.67
C PRO A 400 -0.47 -6.34 -12.52
N LEU A 401 -0.24 -7.63 -12.79
CA LEU A 401 -0.50 -8.71 -11.83
C LEU A 401 0.49 -8.76 -10.66
N GLN A 402 1.65 -8.12 -10.80
CA GLN A 402 2.65 -8.00 -9.73
C GLN A 402 2.08 -7.37 -8.45
N VAL A 403 1.08 -6.49 -8.56
CA VAL A 403 0.42 -5.87 -7.40
C VAL A 403 -0.28 -6.91 -6.51
N LEU A 404 -0.86 -7.96 -7.12
CA LEU A 404 -1.56 -9.02 -6.40
C LEU A 404 -0.59 -10.10 -5.90
N PHE A 405 0.38 -10.48 -6.72
CA PHE A 405 1.32 -11.58 -6.44
C PHE A 405 2.67 -11.05 -5.95
N THR A 406 2.66 -10.39 -4.80
CA THR A 406 3.90 -9.98 -4.12
C THR A 406 4.63 -11.20 -3.54
N ASN A 407 5.91 -11.07 -3.21
CA ASN A 407 6.63 -12.21 -2.62
C ASN A 407 6.11 -12.59 -1.22
N ALA A 408 5.56 -11.63 -0.47
CA ALA A 408 4.90 -11.93 0.81
C ALA A 408 3.73 -12.90 0.58
N VAL A 409 2.93 -12.64 -0.45
CA VAL A 409 1.82 -13.51 -0.88
C VAL A 409 2.35 -14.85 -1.39
N LEU A 410 3.37 -14.87 -2.25
CA LEU A 410 3.97 -16.11 -2.76
C LEU A 410 4.60 -16.97 -1.64
N THR A 411 5.15 -16.34 -0.60
CA THR A 411 5.69 -17.06 0.57
C THR A 411 4.58 -17.75 1.36
N ARG A 412 3.39 -17.13 1.45
CA ARG A 412 2.21 -17.75 2.06
C ARG A 412 1.70 -18.93 1.23
N TYR A 413 1.67 -18.79 -0.10
CA TYR A 413 1.37 -19.90 -1.00
C TYR A 413 2.36 -21.06 -0.88
N ASP A 414 3.66 -20.76 -0.84
CA ASP A 414 4.72 -21.74 -0.68
C ASP A 414 4.62 -22.48 0.66
N ALA A 415 4.26 -21.80 1.75
CA ALA A 415 3.99 -22.46 3.03
C ALA A 415 2.87 -23.51 2.93
N VAL A 416 1.78 -23.20 2.23
CA VAL A 416 0.68 -24.15 1.94
C VAL A 416 1.16 -25.27 1.02
N PHE A 417 1.88 -24.93 -0.06
CA PHE A 417 2.43 -25.89 -1.02
C PHE A 417 3.29 -26.95 -0.33
N ARG A 418 4.22 -26.57 0.56
CA ARG A 418 5.08 -27.51 1.28
C ARG A 418 4.28 -28.57 2.04
N PHE A 419 3.25 -28.13 2.76
CA PHE A 419 2.38 -29.02 3.50
C PHE A 419 1.62 -29.98 2.58
N LEU A 420 1.03 -29.45 1.50
CA LEU A 420 0.31 -30.25 0.51
C LEU A 420 1.21 -31.26 -0.20
N LEU A 421 2.42 -30.85 -0.56
CA LEU A 421 3.41 -31.69 -1.22
C LEU A 421 3.81 -32.85 -0.30
N LYS A 422 4.15 -32.57 0.96
CA LYS A 422 4.48 -33.63 1.94
C LYS A 422 3.35 -34.62 2.14
N LEU A 423 2.11 -34.13 2.22
CA LEU A 423 0.93 -34.96 2.32
C LEU A 423 0.77 -35.87 1.08
N ARG A 424 0.96 -35.33 -0.13
CA ARG A 424 0.88 -36.09 -1.39
C ARG A 424 2.01 -37.09 -1.58
N VAL A 425 3.25 -36.73 -1.25
CA VAL A 425 4.39 -37.65 -1.26
C VAL A 425 4.15 -38.81 -0.31
N THR A 426 3.65 -38.53 0.90
CA THR A 426 3.32 -39.57 1.88
C THR A 426 2.23 -40.50 1.38
N GLN A 427 1.19 -39.96 0.73
CA GLN A 427 0.14 -40.77 0.12
C GLN A 427 0.72 -41.70 -0.96
N HIS A 428 1.47 -41.15 -1.92
CA HIS A 428 2.06 -41.92 -3.01
C HIS A 428 3.03 -43.00 -2.49
N ALA A 429 3.85 -42.68 -1.49
CA ALA A 429 4.75 -43.62 -0.84
C ALA A 429 4.02 -44.82 -0.22
N LEU A 430 2.84 -44.61 0.38
CA LEU A 430 1.99 -45.69 0.93
C LEU A 430 1.34 -46.54 -0.18
N ASP A 431 1.03 -45.96 -1.33
CA ASP A 431 0.52 -46.67 -2.52
C ASP A 431 1.63 -47.54 -3.16
N LEU A 432 2.87 -47.05 -3.19
CA LEU A 432 4.03 -47.85 -3.59
C LEU A 432 4.25 -49.04 -2.64
N CYS A 433 4.07 -48.84 -1.33
CA CYS A 433 4.11 -49.93 -0.35
C CYS A 433 3.05 -51.00 -0.64
N TRP A 434 1.83 -50.58 -0.96
CA TRP A 434 0.75 -51.49 -1.37
C TRP A 434 1.15 -52.28 -2.63
N LYS A 435 1.66 -51.60 -3.67
CA LYS A 435 2.12 -52.22 -4.92
C LYS A 435 3.18 -53.29 -4.66
N LYS A 436 4.12 -53.03 -3.75
CA LYS A 436 5.16 -54.00 -3.33
C LYS A 436 4.57 -55.19 -2.57
N GLN A 437 3.69 -54.93 -1.60
CA GLN A 437 3.01 -55.99 -0.82
C GLN A 437 2.15 -56.91 -1.69
N MET A 438 1.43 -56.37 -2.67
CA MET A 438 0.59 -57.16 -3.59
C MET A 438 1.41 -58.08 -4.50
N LYS A 439 2.59 -57.64 -4.96
CA LYS A 439 3.53 -58.49 -5.72
C LYS A 439 4.04 -59.66 -4.86
N SER A 440 4.36 -59.40 -3.59
CA SER A 440 4.81 -60.41 -2.64
C SER A 440 3.73 -61.43 -2.24
N ARG A 441 2.46 -61.00 -2.18
CA ARG A 441 1.31 -61.86 -1.81
C ARG A 441 1.13 -63.06 -2.73
N ARG A 442 1.63 -62.98 -3.97
CA ARG A 442 1.61 -64.11 -4.92
C ARG A 442 2.50 -65.29 -4.50
N HIS A 443 3.39 -65.11 -3.52
CA HIS A 443 4.46 -66.07 -3.20
C HIS A 443 4.43 -66.59 -1.75
N GLN A 444 3.86 -65.88 -0.76
CA GLN A 444 3.82 -66.31 0.65
C GLN A 444 2.66 -65.65 1.42
N SER A 445 1.94 -66.43 2.23
CA SER A 445 0.91 -65.96 3.18
C SER A 445 1.35 -66.26 4.61
N SER A 446 1.82 -65.24 5.34
CA SER A 446 2.16 -65.31 6.78
C SER A 446 1.36 -64.27 7.55
N ALA A 447 1.07 -64.55 8.84
CA ALA A 447 0.37 -63.64 9.75
C ALA A 447 1.05 -62.26 9.88
N GLU A 448 2.37 -62.21 9.65
CA GLU A 448 3.17 -60.98 9.69
C GLU A 448 2.85 -60.02 8.53
N HIS A 449 2.54 -60.58 7.35
CA HIS A 449 2.04 -59.79 6.23
C HIS A 449 0.69 -59.14 6.57
N THR A 450 -0.13 -59.79 7.39
CA THR A 450 -1.44 -59.26 7.80
C THR A 450 -1.28 -58.04 8.72
N THR A 451 -0.37 -58.07 9.69
CA THR A 451 -0.16 -56.92 10.59
C THR A 451 0.36 -55.69 9.84
N MET A 452 1.38 -55.84 8.99
CA MET A 452 1.90 -54.74 8.16
C MET A 452 0.82 -54.18 7.22
N TRP A 453 -0.04 -55.05 6.70
CA TRP A 453 -1.14 -54.66 5.82
C TRP A 453 -2.19 -53.82 6.54
N ILE A 454 -2.58 -54.22 7.75
CA ILE A 454 -3.53 -53.48 8.59
C ILE A 454 -2.98 -52.10 8.93
N VAL A 455 -1.74 -52.02 9.43
CA VAL A 455 -1.11 -50.74 9.80
C VAL A 455 -1.02 -49.80 8.60
N ARG A 456 -0.55 -50.29 7.44
CA ARG A 456 -0.54 -49.50 6.19
C ARG A 456 -1.93 -49.04 5.79
N SER A 457 -2.94 -49.91 5.91
CA SER A 457 -4.32 -49.56 5.56
C SER A 457 -4.84 -48.43 6.44
N HIS A 458 -4.53 -48.44 7.74
CA HIS A 458 -4.91 -47.37 8.65
C HIS A 458 -4.17 -46.06 8.33
N MET A 459 -2.86 -46.12 8.09
CA MET A 459 -2.06 -44.96 7.66
C MET A 459 -2.60 -44.34 6.36
N ALA A 460 -2.86 -45.17 5.35
CA ALA A 460 -3.38 -44.73 4.05
C ALA A 460 -4.79 -44.15 4.15
N HIS A 461 -5.65 -44.71 5.02
CA HIS A 461 -6.97 -44.16 5.27
C HIS A 461 -6.90 -42.74 5.80
N ILE A 462 -6.11 -42.50 6.87
CA ILE A 462 -5.98 -41.17 7.46
C ILE A 462 -5.39 -40.15 6.49
N VAL A 463 -4.32 -40.52 5.79
CA VAL A 463 -3.67 -39.64 4.81
C VAL A 463 -4.63 -39.29 3.67
N THR A 464 -5.36 -40.27 3.14
CA THR A 464 -6.36 -40.04 2.08
C THR A 464 -7.54 -39.20 2.57
N SER A 465 -8.04 -39.45 3.78
CA SER A 465 -9.13 -38.67 4.37
C SER A 465 -8.72 -37.21 4.61
N LEU A 466 -7.50 -36.97 5.11
CA LEU A 466 -6.96 -35.63 5.29
C LEU A 466 -6.79 -34.91 3.95
N GLN A 467 -6.27 -35.59 2.93
CA GLN A 467 -6.11 -35.03 1.59
C GLN A 467 -7.46 -34.65 0.97
N SER A 468 -8.46 -35.54 1.03
CA SER A 468 -9.79 -35.28 0.46
C SER A 468 -10.49 -34.12 1.17
N TYR A 469 -10.35 -34.02 2.49
CA TYR A 469 -10.85 -32.85 3.24
C TYR A 469 -10.20 -31.55 2.78
N ILE A 470 -8.87 -31.50 2.73
CA ILE A 470 -8.16 -30.27 2.35
C ILE A 470 -8.52 -29.88 0.92
N HIS A 471 -8.54 -30.82 -0.02
CA HIS A 471 -8.80 -30.48 -1.42
C HIS A 471 -10.25 -30.05 -1.65
N SER A 472 -11.22 -30.88 -1.26
CA SER A 472 -12.63 -30.62 -1.57
C SER A 472 -13.30 -29.61 -0.64
N ASP A 473 -13.07 -29.71 0.67
CA ASP A 473 -13.83 -28.92 1.66
C ASP A 473 -13.13 -27.61 2.06
N VAL A 474 -11.84 -27.47 1.75
CA VAL A 474 -11.06 -26.25 2.03
C VAL A 474 -10.67 -25.54 0.73
N LEU A 475 -9.84 -26.16 -0.12
CA LEU A 475 -9.27 -25.47 -1.28
C LEU A 475 -10.34 -25.12 -2.33
N GLU A 476 -11.17 -26.09 -2.76
CA GLU A 476 -12.20 -25.83 -3.77
C GLU A 476 -13.29 -24.87 -3.28
N ALA A 477 -13.72 -25.01 -2.02
CA ALA A 477 -14.74 -24.14 -1.43
C ALA A 477 -14.27 -22.68 -1.33
N GLU A 478 -13.08 -22.45 -0.76
CA GLU A 478 -12.50 -21.11 -0.56
C GLU A 478 -12.12 -20.47 -1.91
N PHE A 479 -11.60 -21.25 -2.86
CA PHE A 479 -11.28 -20.74 -4.19
C PHE A 479 -12.54 -20.36 -4.98
N GLY A 480 -13.61 -21.16 -4.86
CA GLY A 480 -14.91 -20.83 -5.44
C GLY A 480 -15.54 -19.57 -4.84
N GLU A 481 -15.29 -19.27 -3.55
CA GLU A 481 -15.67 -18.00 -2.92
C GLU A 481 -14.87 -16.82 -3.47
N LEU A 482 -13.55 -16.97 -3.59
CA LEU A 482 -12.66 -15.96 -4.16
C LEU A 482 -13.08 -15.59 -5.59
N LEU A 483 -13.27 -16.58 -6.46
CA LEU A 483 -13.67 -16.34 -7.85
C LEU A 483 -15.03 -15.63 -7.95
N ARG A 484 -16.01 -16.05 -7.13
CA ARG A 484 -17.33 -15.39 -7.08
C ARG A 484 -17.23 -13.94 -6.60
N ALA A 485 -16.33 -13.64 -5.67
CA ALA A 485 -16.12 -12.28 -5.19
C ALA A 485 -15.47 -11.39 -6.27
N ILE A 486 -14.44 -11.90 -6.94
CA ILE A 486 -13.71 -11.18 -8.00
C ILE A 486 -14.62 -10.90 -9.21
N GLN A 487 -15.48 -11.84 -9.58
CA GLN A 487 -16.42 -11.69 -10.71
C GLN A 487 -17.53 -10.67 -10.46
N LYS A 488 -17.83 -10.30 -9.21
CA LYS A 488 -18.88 -9.33 -8.84
C LYS A 488 -18.45 -7.85 -9.00
N ARG A 489 -17.65 -7.52 -10.03
CA ARG A 489 -17.07 -6.17 -10.27
C ARG A 489 -16.50 -5.55 -8.99
N ALA A 490 -15.56 -6.24 -8.35
CA ALA A 490 -14.87 -5.73 -7.17
C ALA A 490 -13.80 -4.68 -7.55
N SER A 491 -13.63 -3.65 -6.71
CA SER A 491 -12.47 -2.74 -6.79
C SER A 491 -11.18 -3.52 -6.56
N LEU A 492 -10.03 -2.99 -7.00
CA LEU A 492 -8.74 -3.65 -6.79
C LEU A 492 -8.43 -3.86 -5.30
N THR A 493 -8.70 -2.87 -4.45
CA THR A 493 -8.58 -3.02 -2.98
C THR A 493 -9.44 -4.16 -2.44
N SER A 494 -10.68 -4.29 -2.93
CA SER A 494 -11.54 -5.41 -2.58
C SER A 494 -10.98 -6.75 -3.07
N ILE A 495 -10.43 -6.83 -4.29
CA ILE A 495 -9.78 -8.04 -4.82
C ILE A 495 -8.60 -8.46 -3.93
N LEU A 496 -7.73 -7.50 -3.57
CA LEU A 496 -6.60 -7.73 -2.66
C LEU A 496 -7.06 -8.25 -1.31
N ASP A 497 -8.10 -7.66 -0.71
CA ASP A 497 -8.68 -8.09 0.55
C ASP A 497 -9.24 -9.51 0.49
N HIS A 498 -10.00 -9.84 -0.56
CA HIS A 498 -10.56 -11.17 -0.74
C HIS A 498 -9.46 -12.21 -0.94
N HIS A 499 -8.40 -11.88 -1.66
CA HIS A 499 -7.25 -12.75 -1.87
C HIS A 499 -6.44 -12.98 -0.59
N ALA A 500 -6.22 -11.93 0.20
CA ALA A 500 -5.57 -12.02 1.50
C ALA A 500 -6.36 -12.91 2.47
N ARG A 501 -7.70 -12.73 2.52
CA ARG A 501 -8.63 -13.56 3.31
C ARG A 501 -8.62 -15.02 2.86
N PHE A 502 -8.61 -15.27 1.55
CA PHE A 502 -8.50 -16.62 0.99
C PHE A 502 -7.24 -17.33 1.50
N LEU A 503 -6.08 -16.67 1.45
CA LEU A 503 -4.83 -17.23 1.97
C LEU A 503 -4.87 -17.45 3.49
N ASP A 504 -5.47 -16.53 4.25
CA ASP A 504 -5.61 -16.69 5.71
C ASP A 504 -6.56 -17.84 6.06
N ASN A 505 -7.62 -18.04 5.28
CA ASN A 505 -8.55 -19.14 5.47
C ASN A 505 -7.89 -20.47 5.18
N ILE A 506 -7.16 -20.59 4.06
CA ILE A 506 -6.45 -21.84 3.72
C ILE A 506 -5.35 -22.14 4.73
N ALA A 507 -4.54 -21.16 5.13
CA ALA A 507 -3.48 -21.37 6.12
C ALA A 507 -4.06 -21.83 7.47
N ARG A 508 -5.16 -21.21 7.93
CA ARG A 508 -5.85 -21.63 9.16
C ARG A 508 -6.44 -23.03 9.06
N ARG A 509 -7.14 -23.33 7.96
CA ARG A 509 -7.84 -24.61 7.74
C ARG A 509 -6.91 -25.77 7.38
N THR A 510 -5.67 -25.50 6.96
CA THR A 510 -4.58 -26.48 6.85
C THR A 510 -3.80 -26.64 8.16
N PHE A 511 -4.34 -26.12 9.26
CA PHE A 511 -3.80 -26.20 10.62
C PHE A 511 -2.45 -25.50 10.84
N GLN A 512 -2.01 -24.62 9.93
CA GLN A 512 -0.71 -23.94 10.07
C GLN A 512 -0.68 -22.93 11.22
N SER A 513 -1.84 -22.48 11.69
CA SER A 513 -1.95 -21.57 12.84
C SER A 513 -1.94 -22.30 14.20
N MET A 514 -1.90 -23.63 14.22
CA MET A 514 -1.95 -24.44 15.44
C MET A 514 -0.69 -25.28 15.59
N ASP A 515 0.41 -24.67 16.06
CA ASP A 515 1.75 -25.27 16.11
C ASP A 515 1.77 -26.72 16.63
N LYS A 516 1.04 -27.01 17.72
CA LYS A 516 0.94 -28.35 18.29
C LYS A 516 0.32 -29.36 17.32
N VAL A 517 -0.79 -28.99 16.68
CA VAL A 517 -1.48 -29.86 15.70
C VAL A 517 -0.61 -30.04 14.45
N THR A 518 -0.01 -28.97 13.95
CA THR A 518 0.90 -29.03 12.80
C THR A 518 2.08 -29.97 13.08
N SER A 519 2.70 -29.85 14.26
CA SER A 519 3.84 -30.70 14.64
C SER A 519 3.48 -32.19 14.75
N GLU A 520 2.27 -32.50 15.21
CA GLU A 520 1.78 -33.88 15.33
C GLU A 520 1.37 -34.45 13.97
N ILE A 521 0.75 -33.65 13.08
CA ILE A 521 0.52 -34.04 11.69
C ILE A 521 1.86 -34.29 10.98
N ASP A 522 2.86 -33.43 11.18
CA ASP A 522 4.18 -33.62 10.60
C ASP A 522 4.83 -34.92 11.09
N THR A 523 4.74 -35.18 12.40
CA THR A 523 5.20 -36.42 13.02
C THR A 523 4.46 -37.65 12.49
N LEU A 524 3.15 -37.54 12.25
CA LEU A 524 2.32 -38.58 11.63
C LEU A 524 2.82 -38.90 10.22
N LEU A 525 3.00 -37.88 9.37
CA LEU A 525 3.48 -38.04 8.00
C LEU A 525 4.90 -38.63 7.97
N ASN A 526 5.79 -38.16 8.84
CA ASN A 526 7.13 -38.73 9.00
C ASN A 526 7.09 -40.20 9.43
N THR A 527 6.15 -40.59 10.30
CA THR A 527 5.98 -41.99 10.73
C THR A 527 5.50 -42.88 9.58
N CYS A 528 4.62 -42.35 8.71
CA CYS A 528 4.21 -43.04 7.47
C CYS A 528 5.38 -43.20 6.49
N LEU A 529 6.24 -42.18 6.36
CA LEU A 529 7.44 -42.25 5.52
C LEU A 529 8.49 -43.20 6.12
N ASP A 530 8.66 -43.23 7.45
CA ASP A 530 9.50 -44.21 8.15
C ASP A 530 9.03 -45.65 7.85
N PHE A 531 7.71 -45.88 7.84
CA PHE A 531 7.11 -47.16 7.43
C PHE A 531 7.44 -47.50 5.97
N HIS A 532 7.36 -46.53 5.07
CA HIS A 532 7.73 -46.69 3.67
C HIS A 532 9.22 -47.08 3.52
N HIS A 533 10.14 -46.36 4.16
CA HIS A 533 11.57 -46.66 4.12
C HIS A 533 11.90 -48.06 4.65
N LEU A 534 11.22 -48.46 5.73
CA LEU A 534 11.36 -49.79 6.30
C LEU A 534 10.89 -50.86 5.31
N LEU A 535 9.79 -50.64 4.58
CA LEU A 535 9.34 -51.58 3.55
C LEU A 535 10.21 -51.56 2.29
N THR A 536 10.79 -50.42 1.89
CA THR A 536 11.63 -50.34 0.69
C THR A 536 13.03 -50.91 0.92
N ARG A 537 13.60 -50.76 2.14
CA ARG A 537 14.93 -51.26 2.52
C ARG A 537 15.10 -52.78 2.34
N TYR A 538 14.06 -53.57 2.56
CA TYR A 538 14.14 -55.03 2.45
C TYR A 538 13.53 -55.51 1.12
N PRO A 539 14.16 -56.46 0.40
CA PRO A 539 13.70 -56.92 -0.90
C PRO A 539 12.35 -57.66 -0.83
N SER A 540 12.11 -58.40 0.26
CA SER A 540 10.82 -59.04 0.55
C SER A 540 10.23 -58.54 1.88
N PRO A 541 8.90 -58.42 2.01
CA PRO A 541 8.27 -57.97 3.25
C PRO A 541 8.49 -58.93 4.43
N GLY A 542 8.75 -60.22 4.17
CA GLY A 542 9.01 -61.21 5.23
C GLY A 542 10.38 -61.09 5.90
N LEU A 543 11.30 -60.29 5.35
CA LEU A 543 12.63 -60.03 5.95
C LEU A 543 12.63 -58.81 6.90
N VAL A 544 11.49 -58.13 7.02
CA VAL A 544 11.36 -56.92 7.81
C VAL A 544 11.32 -57.27 9.31
N PRO A 545 12.17 -56.69 10.17
CA PRO A 545 12.15 -56.97 11.60
C PRO A 545 10.82 -56.58 12.26
N ARG A 546 10.21 -57.53 12.99
CA ARG A 546 8.91 -57.36 13.65
C ARG A 546 8.90 -56.23 14.68
N ASP A 547 9.99 -56.09 15.43
CA ASP A 547 10.13 -55.07 16.47
C ASP A 547 10.10 -53.65 15.89
N GLN A 548 10.61 -53.47 14.66
CA GLN A 548 10.60 -52.17 13.99
C GLN A 548 9.22 -51.82 13.44
N VAL A 549 8.49 -52.79 12.88
CA VAL A 549 7.10 -52.60 12.42
C VAL A 549 6.19 -52.24 13.58
N THR A 550 6.33 -52.95 14.70
CA THR A 550 5.53 -52.72 15.91
C THR A 550 5.83 -51.37 16.53
N ALA A 551 7.10 -50.96 16.63
CA ALA A 551 7.48 -49.63 17.12
C ALA A 551 6.88 -48.49 16.26
N VAL A 552 6.90 -48.62 14.94
CA VAL A 552 6.31 -47.64 14.02
C VAL A 552 4.78 -47.60 14.17
N ALA A 553 4.14 -48.77 14.32
CA ALA A 553 2.70 -48.87 14.54
C ALA A 553 2.29 -48.24 15.88
N GLU A 554 3.01 -48.50 16.97
CA GLU A 554 2.77 -47.91 18.29
C GLU A 554 2.89 -46.39 18.26
N ARG A 555 3.93 -45.87 17.60
CA ARG A 555 4.10 -44.42 17.39
C ARG A 555 2.90 -43.84 16.64
N PHE A 556 2.46 -44.47 15.54
CA PHE A 556 1.30 -44.03 14.77
C PHE A 556 0.03 -43.99 15.63
N TYR A 557 -0.29 -45.06 16.36
CA TYR A 557 -1.50 -45.10 17.18
C TYR A 557 -1.47 -44.12 18.36
N LYS A 558 -0.28 -43.87 18.95
CA LYS A 558 -0.11 -42.85 19.99
C LYS A 558 -0.42 -41.44 19.46
N ILE A 559 0.04 -41.12 18.26
CA ILE A 559 -0.26 -39.83 17.59
C ILE A 559 -1.76 -39.73 17.31
N MET A 560 -2.37 -40.77 16.76
CA MET A 560 -3.81 -40.80 16.48
C MET A 560 -4.66 -40.63 17.74
N ALA A 561 -4.25 -41.23 18.85
CA ALA A 561 -4.91 -41.08 20.15
C ALA A 561 -4.85 -39.65 20.70
N PHE A 562 -3.86 -38.85 20.30
CA PHE A 562 -3.78 -37.42 20.61
C PHE A 562 -4.56 -36.56 19.61
N LEU A 563 -4.40 -36.83 18.32
CA LEU A 563 -4.85 -35.97 17.22
C LEU A 563 -6.37 -36.00 17.05
N VAL A 564 -7.00 -37.18 17.11
CA VAL A 564 -8.47 -37.31 16.96
C VAL A 564 -9.23 -36.51 18.04
N PRO A 565 -8.89 -36.61 19.35
CA PRO A 565 -9.55 -35.80 20.38
C PRO A 565 -9.34 -34.30 20.21
N VAL A 566 -8.12 -33.87 19.86
CA VAL A 566 -7.82 -32.45 19.67
C VAL A 566 -8.64 -31.91 18.50
N LEU A 567 -8.72 -32.64 17.38
CA LEU A 567 -9.57 -32.26 16.26
C LEU A 567 -11.06 -32.23 16.66
N MET A 568 -11.54 -33.16 17.48
CA MET A 568 -12.93 -33.16 18.00
C MET A 568 -13.26 -31.94 18.88
N THR A 569 -12.27 -31.34 19.53
CA THR A 569 -12.48 -30.12 20.35
C THR A 569 -12.57 -28.84 19.53
N VAL A 570 -12.03 -28.85 18.31
CA VAL A 570 -12.06 -27.67 17.42
C VAL A 570 -13.44 -27.59 16.79
N LYS A 571 -14.25 -26.63 17.26
CA LYS A 571 -15.60 -26.37 16.75
C LYS A 571 -15.54 -25.63 15.41
N ASP A 572 -15.21 -26.35 14.33
CA ASP A 572 -15.36 -25.89 12.96
C ASP A 572 -16.31 -26.83 12.20
N ARG A 573 -17.30 -26.26 11.51
CA ARG A 573 -18.27 -27.01 10.70
C ARG A 573 -17.56 -27.87 9.65
N HIS A 574 -16.47 -27.40 9.06
CA HIS A 574 -15.73 -28.14 8.05
C HIS A 574 -14.92 -29.29 8.69
N LEU A 575 -14.38 -29.08 9.88
CA LEU A 575 -13.63 -30.10 10.59
C LEU A 575 -14.51 -31.26 11.06
N SER A 576 -15.78 -30.99 11.39
CA SER A 576 -16.74 -32.04 11.75
C SER A 576 -16.93 -33.09 10.63
N GLN A 577 -16.79 -32.70 9.36
CA GLN A 577 -16.83 -33.62 8.22
C GLN A 577 -15.54 -34.43 8.07
N LEU A 578 -14.37 -33.84 8.33
CA LEU A 578 -13.11 -34.58 8.40
C LEU A 578 -13.17 -35.65 9.49
N LEU A 579 -13.66 -35.29 10.68
CA LEU A 579 -13.80 -36.20 11.81
C LEU A 579 -14.76 -37.35 11.50
N LEU A 580 -15.88 -37.06 10.85
CA LEU A 580 -16.79 -38.08 10.36
C LEU A 580 -16.11 -39.00 9.34
N ARG A 581 -15.27 -38.48 8.43
CA ARG A 581 -14.54 -39.30 7.44
C ARG A 581 -13.43 -40.14 8.06
N VAL A 582 -12.73 -39.60 9.06
CA VAL A 582 -11.60 -40.24 9.76
C VAL A 582 -12.08 -41.30 10.75
N ASP A 583 -13.20 -41.07 11.41
CA ASP A 583 -13.70 -41.94 12.48
C ASP A 583 -15.17 -42.33 12.29
N PHE A 584 -15.59 -42.54 11.03
CA PHE A 584 -16.95 -42.92 10.66
C PHE A 584 -17.45 -44.16 11.42
N ASN A 585 -16.57 -45.16 11.57
CA ASN A 585 -16.85 -46.42 12.25
C ASN A 585 -16.53 -46.39 13.76
N GLN A 586 -16.20 -45.21 14.32
CA GLN A 586 -15.70 -45.05 15.69
C GLN A 586 -14.46 -45.90 16.02
N HIS A 587 -13.71 -46.38 15.01
CA HIS A 587 -12.59 -47.29 15.23
C HIS A 587 -11.51 -46.67 16.13
N PHE A 588 -11.17 -45.41 15.89
CA PHE A 588 -10.17 -44.69 16.68
C PHE A 588 -10.74 -44.19 18.01
N SER A 589 -12.04 -43.86 18.05
CA SER A 589 -12.75 -43.56 19.30
C SER A 589 -12.93 -44.77 20.22
N LEU A 590 -13.04 -45.98 19.68
CA LEU A 590 -13.24 -47.23 20.43
C LEU A 590 -11.93 -47.84 20.91
N MET A 591 -10.81 -47.59 20.21
CA MET A 591 -9.46 -47.92 20.70
C MET A 591 -9.07 -47.17 22.00
N ARG A 592 -9.92 -46.26 22.49
CA ARG A 592 -9.81 -45.63 23.81
C ARG A 592 -10.21 -46.51 24.99
N ARG A 593 -10.92 -47.62 24.80
CA ARG A 593 -11.36 -48.42 25.94
C ARG A 593 -10.23 -49.38 26.36
N PRO A 594 -9.67 -49.23 27.58
CA PRO A 594 -8.72 -50.19 28.12
C PRO A 594 -9.33 -51.59 28.26
#